data_AF-A0A2A2Q2E1-F1
#
_entry.id   AF-A0A2A2Q2E1-F1
#
_cell.length_a   1.000
_cell.length_b   1.000
_cell.length_c   1.000
_cell.angle_alpha   90.00
_cell.angle_beta   90.00
_cell.angle_gamma   90.00
#
_symmetry.space_group_name_H-M   'P 1'
#
loop_
_entity.id
_entity.type
_entity.pdbx_description
1 polymer ?
#
loop_
_entity_poly.entity_id
_entity_poly.type
_entity_poly.pdbx_seq_one_letter_code
_entity_poly.pdbx_strand_id
1 'polypeptide(L)'
;MDPSPIAFKSRCLEAALDLAWRQWCSLGAAGHAGPAGPTRIIDPEALLLATTCLGRHDPRLFDECLDWLGKHGALIHLQRLKTLHAETGLGDPIVLAAMADWLVTEGRQPKWRALAQGRAGESAPQPLFDGRVPAPPDPVFLRHGLLRAPVALRGMSRPPNPTLPPNLLLALRALIGVGARAEVILCLATGPAVHAAELARLTGYRPRSMQLLLQEMAMSGHILTQEPPPRPAGSTGRGSSRRYQVQPGDWAFLAAGKPLPKWMPWTPLWRVVLEILDALGQAGASPRNPAILSSRLRDTFATQGQELAAAGLLPLFDLRSSAPGSELIATLAERLPGALGAL
;
A
#
# COMPACT_ATOMS: atom_id res chain seq x y z
N MET A 1 8.55 17.49 26.98
CA MET A 1 7.37 16.78 27.52
C MET A 1 7.17 15.55 26.67
N ASP A 2 7.34 14.36 27.23
CA ASP A 2 7.09 13.12 26.49
C ASP A 2 5.61 13.01 26.13
N PRO A 3 5.25 12.91 24.84
CA PRO A 3 3.85 12.77 24.46
C PRO A 3 3.30 11.45 25.00
N SER A 4 2.15 11.52 25.68
CA SER A 4 1.41 10.32 26.11
C SER A 4 1.19 9.36 24.92
N PRO A 5 1.31 8.03 25.09
CA PRO A 5 1.08 7.06 24.03
C PRO A 5 -0.27 7.23 23.31
N ILE A 6 -1.29 7.69 24.03
CA ILE A 6 -2.62 7.98 23.46
C ILE A 6 -2.54 9.17 22.49
N ALA A 7 -1.91 10.26 22.90
CA ALA A 7 -1.75 11.45 22.05
C ALA A 7 -0.87 11.14 20.83
N PHE A 8 0.17 10.32 20.99
CA PHE A 8 0.96 9.82 19.87
C PHE A 8 0.10 9.02 18.89
N LYS A 9 -0.67 8.04 19.39
CA LYS A 9 -1.56 7.23 18.55
C LYS A 9 -2.54 8.10 17.75
N SER A 10 -3.21 9.05 18.41
CA SER A 10 -4.17 9.94 17.73
C SER A 10 -3.51 10.73 16.61
N ARG A 11 -2.38 11.39 16.87
CA ARG A 11 -1.65 12.14 15.82
C ARG A 11 -1.19 11.25 14.67
N CYS A 12 -0.74 10.03 14.96
CA CYS A 12 -0.35 9.07 13.93
C CYS A 12 -1.54 8.61 13.10
N LEU A 13 -2.67 8.32 13.73
CA LEU A 13 -3.88 7.91 13.06
C LEU A 13 -4.41 9.04 12.16
N GLU A 14 -4.45 10.27 12.67
CA GLU A 14 -4.83 11.46 11.92
C GLU A 14 -3.93 11.66 10.69
N ALA A 15 -2.61 11.58 10.86
CA ALA A 15 -1.67 11.72 9.74
C ALA A 15 -1.77 10.58 8.72
N ALA A 16 -2.03 9.34 9.17
CA ALA A 16 -2.24 8.19 8.29
C ALA A 16 -3.55 8.30 7.50
N LEU A 17 -4.64 8.76 8.15
CA LEU A 17 -5.92 9.02 7.50
C LEU A 17 -5.83 10.16 6.50
N ASP A 18 -5.14 11.26 6.85
CA ASP A 18 -4.88 12.37 5.92
C ASP A 18 -4.12 11.88 4.68
N LEU A 19 -3.03 11.13 4.87
CA LEU A 19 -2.27 10.55 3.76
C LEU A 19 -3.15 9.65 2.87
N ALA A 20 -3.96 8.76 3.47
CA ALA A 20 -4.87 7.91 2.73
C ALA A 20 -5.92 8.73 1.94
N TRP A 21 -6.50 9.76 2.56
CA TRP A 21 -7.43 10.67 1.90
C TRP A 21 -6.79 11.42 0.72
N ARG A 22 -5.59 11.99 0.89
CA ARG A 22 -4.88 12.67 -0.20
C ARG A 22 -4.62 11.74 -1.37
N GLN A 23 -4.25 10.49 -1.11
CA GLN A 23 -4.07 9.49 -2.16
C GLN A 23 -5.40 9.12 -2.85
N TRP A 24 -6.45 8.77 -2.11
CA TRP A 24 -7.75 8.42 -2.68
C TRP A 24 -8.36 9.58 -3.47
N CYS A 25 -8.30 10.81 -2.95
CA CYS A 25 -8.73 12.01 -3.67
C CYS A 25 -7.94 12.20 -4.98
N SER A 26 -6.62 11.99 -4.97
CA SER A 26 -5.81 12.04 -6.19
C SER A 26 -6.19 10.96 -7.21
N LEU A 27 -6.56 9.77 -6.75
CA LEU A 27 -7.12 8.71 -7.62
C LEU A 27 -8.53 9.04 -8.12
N GLY A 28 -9.22 10.02 -7.53
CA GLY A 28 -10.53 10.50 -7.96
C GLY A 28 -11.70 10.14 -7.04
N ALA A 29 -11.45 9.59 -5.86
CA ALA A 29 -12.49 9.46 -4.83
C ALA A 29 -12.97 10.85 -4.38
N ALA A 30 -14.23 10.99 -3.96
CA ALA A 30 -14.75 12.30 -3.57
C ALA A 30 -14.33 12.64 -2.14
N GLY A 31 -13.64 13.77 -1.97
CA GLY A 31 -13.20 14.25 -0.66
C GLY A 31 -12.67 15.67 -0.73
N HIS A 32 -12.29 16.22 0.42
CA HIS A 32 -11.79 17.60 0.55
C HIS A 32 -10.28 17.67 0.81
N ALA A 33 -9.60 16.52 0.85
CA ALA A 33 -8.16 16.49 1.06
C ALA A 33 -7.41 17.08 -0.16
N GLY A 34 -6.27 17.69 0.11
CA GLY A 34 -5.36 18.16 -0.94
C GLY A 34 -4.85 17.00 -1.82
N PRO A 35 -4.23 17.30 -2.97
CA PRO A 35 -3.64 16.25 -3.79
C PRO A 35 -2.44 15.60 -3.09
N ALA A 36 -2.21 14.31 -3.38
CA ALA A 36 -0.96 13.64 -3.05
C ALA A 36 0.25 14.35 -3.70
N GLY A 37 1.41 14.26 -3.06
CA GLY A 37 2.64 14.91 -3.52
C GLY A 37 3.05 14.42 -4.92
N PRO A 38 3.49 15.31 -5.83
CA PRO A 38 3.74 14.97 -7.23
C PRO A 38 5.00 14.11 -7.45
N THR A 39 5.75 13.77 -6.41
CA THR A 39 7.06 13.11 -6.51
C THR A 39 7.00 11.60 -6.30
N ARG A 40 5.82 11.05 -6.01
CA ARG A 40 5.60 9.63 -5.71
C ARG A 40 4.39 9.10 -6.47
N ILE A 41 4.54 7.91 -7.02
CA ILE A 41 3.45 7.16 -7.67
C ILE A 41 2.58 6.56 -6.59
N ILE A 42 1.25 6.64 -6.68
CA ILE A 42 0.33 5.95 -5.77
C ILE A 42 0.26 4.47 -6.16
N ASP A 43 0.43 3.60 -5.16
CA ASP A 43 0.13 2.18 -5.28
C ASP A 43 -1.30 1.90 -4.80
N PRO A 44 -2.27 1.65 -5.70
CA PRO A 44 -3.66 1.51 -5.35
C PRO A 44 -3.96 0.19 -4.62
N GLU A 45 -3.15 -0.86 -4.80
CA GLU A 45 -3.33 -2.11 -4.07
C GLU A 45 -2.85 -1.97 -2.62
N ALA A 46 -1.68 -1.37 -2.40
CA ALA A 46 -1.18 -1.10 -1.06
C ALA A 46 -2.11 -0.16 -0.29
N LEU A 47 -2.58 0.91 -0.95
CA LEU A 47 -3.56 1.84 -0.39
C LEU A 47 -4.88 1.15 -0.04
N LEU A 48 -5.40 0.29 -0.92
CA LEU A 48 -6.61 -0.48 -0.64
C LEU A 48 -6.44 -1.38 0.58
N LEU A 49 -5.35 -2.16 0.66
CA LEU A 49 -5.09 -3.01 1.81
C LEU A 49 -4.97 -2.17 3.09
N ALA A 50 -4.26 -1.05 3.07
CA ALA A 50 -4.19 -0.14 4.21
C ALA A 50 -5.59 0.39 4.63
N THR A 51 -6.43 0.71 3.65
CA THR A 51 -7.79 1.24 3.86
C THR A 51 -8.70 0.22 4.54
N THR A 52 -8.51 -1.09 4.34
CA THR A 52 -9.29 -2.12 5.07
C THR A 52 -9.08 -2.06 6.58
N CYS A 53 -7.95 -1.52 7.05
CA CYS A 53 -7.67 -1.28 8.45
C CYS A 53 -8.04 0.16 8.84
N LEU A 54 -7.50 1.16 8.13
CA LEU A 54 -7.67 2.59 8.47
C LEU A 54 -9.12 3.06 8.36
N GLY A 55 -9.87 2.57 7.37
CA GLY A 55 -11.26 2.96 7.14
C GLY A 55 -12.20 2.56 8.27
N ARG A 56 -11.79 1.66 9.16
CA ARG A 56 -12.53 1.35 10.40
C ARG A 56 -12.64 2.56 11.35
N HIS A 57 -11.67 3.47 11.26
CA HIS A 57 -11.61 4.71 12.05
C HIS A 57 -12.19 5.93 11.31
N ASP A 58 -12.47 5.82 10.01
CA ASP A 58 -13.13 6.85 9.22
C ASP A 58 -14.11 6.22 8.22
N PRO A 59 -15.41 6.11 8.58
CA PRO A 59 -16.43 5.55 7.71
C PRO A 59 -16.57 6.26 6.36
N ARG A 60 -16.24 7.56 6.29
CA ARG A 60 -16.32 8.33 5.04
C ARG A 60 -15.22 7.89 4.08
N LEU A 61 -14.00 7.71 4.58
CA LEU A 61 -12.89 7.19 3.78
C LEU A 61 -13.22 5.81 3.22
N PHE A 62 -13.78 4.95 4.07
CA PHE A 62 -14.20 3.61 3.69
C PHE A 62 -15.23 3.63 2.56
N ASP A 63 -16.28 4.43 2.70
CA ASP A 63 -17.37 4.48 1.72
C ASP A 63 -16.95 5.15 0.40
N GLU A 64 -16.12 6.19 0.44
CA GLU A 64 -15.60 6.83 -0.80
C GLU A 64 -14.58 5.92 -1.52
N CYS A 65 -13.81 5.12 -0.78
CA CYS A 65 -13.01 4.03 -1.37
C CYS A 65 -13.90 3.01 -2.09
N LEU A 66 -14.99 2.58 -1.45
CA LEU A 66 -15.93 1.61 -2.01
C LEU A 66 -16.66 2.16 -3.25
N ASP A 67 -17.06 3.44 -3.24
CA ASP A 67 -17.61 4.16 -4.40
C ASP A 67 -16.63 4.20 -5.57
N TRP A 68 -15.37 4.54 -5.30
CA TRP A 68 -14.35 4.56 -6.34
C TRP A 68 -14.12 3.17 -6.93
N LEU A 69 -14.04 2.12 -6.10
CA LEU A 69 -13.89 0.75 -6.54
C LEU A 69 -15.09 0.24 -7.36
N GLY A 70 -16.31 0.68 -7.04
CA GLY A 70 -17.50 0.38 -7.83
C GLY A 70 -17.38 0.84 -9.28
N LYS A 71 -16.75 1.99 -9.52
CA LYS A 71 -16.58 2.56 -10.86
C LYS A 71 -15.27 2.16 -11.56
N HIS A 72 -14.18 2.09 -10.80
CA HIS A 72 -12.81 1.99 -11.32
C HIS A 72 -12.05 0.77 -10.79
N GLY A 73 -12.72 -0.14 -10.09
CA GLY A 73 -12.13 -1.36 -9.55
C GLY A 73 -11.48 -2.25 -10.62
N ALA A 74 -11.88 -2.10 -11.90
CA ALA A 74 -11.23 -2.69 -13.07
C ALA A 74 -9.73 -2.42 -13.13
N LEU A 75 -9.26 -1.27 -12.64
CA LEU A 75 -7.85 -0.85 -12.65
C LEU A 75 -7.00 -1.47 -11.53
N ILE A 76 -7.62 -2.16 -10.57
CA ILE A 76 -6.92 -2.89 -9.50
C ILE A 76 -6.44 -4.26 -10.01
N HIS A 77 -5.17 -4.55 -9.78
CA HIS A 77 -4.55 -5.83 -10.09
C HIS A 77 -4.80 -6.84 -8.96
N LEU A 78 -5.88 -7.61 -9.07
CA LEU A 78 -6.34 -8.50 -7.99
C LEU A 78 -5.32 -9.58 -7.58
N GLN A 79 -4.56 -10.13 -8.54
CA GLN A 79 -3.51 -11.11 -8.20
C GLN A 79 -2.39 -10.49 -7.38
N ARG A 80 -1.95 -9.28 -7.74
CA ARG A 80 -0.94 -8.52 -7.01
C ARG A 80 -1.45 -8.14 -5.62
N LEU A 81 -2.70 -7.68 -5.51
CA LEU A 81 -3.37 -7.41 -4.24
C LEU A 81 -3.32 -8.63 -3.31
N LYS A 82 -3.66 -9.82 -3.82
CA LYS A 82 -3.56 -11.09 -3.08
C LYS A 82 -2.13 -11.41 -2.66
N THR A 83 -1.17 -11.26 -3.55
CA THR A 83 0.25 -11.52 -3.26
C THR A 83 0.76 -10.57 -2.18
N LEU A 84 0.50 -9.27 -2.29
CA LEU A 84 0.86 -8.28 -1.28
C LEU A 84 0.28 -8.63 0.08
N HIS A 85 -1.02 -8.92 0.16
CA HIS A 85 -1.66 -9.33 1.41
C HIS A 85 -1.00 -10.60 1.99
N ALA A 86 -0.84 -11.64 1.18
CA ALA A 86 -0.32 -12.93 1.64
C ALA A 86 1.16 -12.88 2.07
N GLU A 87 2.00 -12.11 1.37
CA GLU A 87 3.45 -12.05 1.65
C GLU A 87 3.80 -11.06 2.77
N THR A 88 2.99 -10.03 2.98
CA THR A 88 3.30 -8.94 3.93
C THR A 88 2.36 -8.86 5.12
N GLY A 89 1.22 -9.55 5.07
CA GLY A 89 0.15 -9.41 6.06
C GLY A 89 -0.52 -8.04 6.06
N LEU A 90 -0.33 -7.21 5.02
CA LEU A 90 -0.97 -5.91 4.94
C LEU A 90 -2.49 -6.05 4.73
N GLY A 91 -3.28 -5.33 5.52
CA GLY A 91 -4.74 -5.27 5.41
C GLY A 91 -5.48 -6.34 6.23
N ASP A 92 -6.77 -6.10 6.43
CA ASP A 92 -7.72 -6.99 7.10
C ASP A 92 -8.41 -7.89 6.06
N PRO A 93 -8.20 -9.21 6.09
CA PRO A 93 -8.75 -10.13 5.09
C PRO A 93 -10.28 -10.24 5.14
N ILE A 94 -10.89 -10.08 6.32
CA ILE A 94 -12.34 -10.18 6.50
C ILE A 94 -13.00 -8.94 5.88
N VAL A 95 -12.44 -7.75 6.16
CA VAL A 95 -12.93 -6.51 5.57
C VAL A 95 -12.72 -6.51 4.05
N LEU A 96 -11.56 -6.98 3.56
CA LEU A 96 -11.31 -7.11 2.13
C LEU A 96 -12.32 -8.04 1.44
N ALA A 97 -12.64 -9.18 2.05
CA ALA A 97 -13.62 -10.13 1.53
C ALA A 97 -15.03 -9.52 1.49
N ALA A 98 -15.43 -8.79 2.53
CA ALA A 98 -16.71 -8.09 2.58
C ALA A 98 -16.81 -6.99 1.50
N MET A 99 -15.76 -6.19 1.32
CA MET A 99 -15.69 -5.19 0.23
C MET A 99 -15.78 -5.86 -1.13
N ALA A 100 -15.05 -6.96 -1.36
CA ALA A 100 -15.07 -7.69 -2.61
C ALA A 100 -16.45 -8.30 -2.91
N ASP A 101 -17.14 -8.81 -1.90
CA ASP A 101 -18.49 -9.36 -2.01
C ASP A 101 -19.50 -8.26 -2.35
N TRP A 102 -19.40 -7.11 -1.69
CA TRP A 102 -20.21 -5.93 -2.01
C TRP A 102 -19.96 -5.47 -3.45
N LEU A 103 -18.70 -5.43 -3.89
CA LEU A 103 -18.34 -5.07 -5.26
C LEU A 103 -18.91 -6.03 -6.30
N VAL A 104 -19.02 -7.32 -6.00
CA VAL A 104 -19.61 -8.33 -6.90
C VAL A 104 -21.14 -8.20 -6.96
N THR A 105 -21.77 -7.97 -5.81
CA THR A 105 -23.24 -7.98 -5.66
C THR A 105 -23.85 -6.65 -6.06
N GLU A 106 -23.38 -5.56 -5.48
CA GLU A 106 -23.93 -4.22 -5.65
C GLU A 106 -23.08 -3.36 -6.60
N GLY A 107 -21.74 -3.48 -6.51
CA GLY A 107 -20.80 -2.67 -7.29
C GLY A 107 -20.63 -3.08 -8.75
N ARG A 108 -21.27 -4.17 -9.20
CA ARG A 108 -21.20 -4.72 -10.58
C ARG A 108 -19.76 -5.01 -11.07
N GLN A 109 -18.89 -5.45 -10.18
CA GLN A 109 -17.48 -5.77 -10.46
C GLN A 109 -17.22 -7.29 -10.32
N PRO A 110 -17.64 -8.13 -11.28
CA PRO A 110 -17.63 -9.60 -11.14
C PRO A 110 -16.23 -10.21 -10.95
N LYS A 111 -15.17 -9.52 -11.41
CA LYS A 111 -13.79 -10.02 -11.26
C LYS A 111 -13.34 -10.16 -9.79
N TRP A 112 -14.00 -9.48 -8.85
CA TRP A 112 -13.69 -9.52 -7.42
C TRP A 112 -14.21 -10.79 -6.73
N ARG A 113 -14.95 -11.66 -7.43
CA ARG A 113 -15.53 -12.89 -6.88
C ARG A 113 -14.52 -13.81 -6.20
N ALA A 114 -13.29 -13.85 -6.71
CA ALA A 114 -12.23 -14.67 -6.12
C ALA A 114 -11.65 -14.09 -4.81
N LEU A 115 -12.00 -12.85 -4.44
CA LEU A 115 -11.67 -12.20 -3.17
C LEU A 115 -12.86 -12.18 -2.21
N ALA A 116 -14.10 -12.25 -2.72
CA ALA A 116 -15.34 -12.31 -1.95
C ALA A 116 -15.53 -13.64 -1.17
N GLN A 117 -14.53 -14.52 -1.19
CA GLN A 117 -14.59 -15.84 -0.57
C GLN A 117 -14.29 -15.73 0.93
N GLY A 118 -14.95 -16.57 1.72
CA GLY A 118 -14.94 -16.48 3.18
C GLY A 118 -16.32 -16.05 3.67
N ARG A 119 -16.80 -16.70 4.71
CA ARG A 119 -17.98 -16.28 5.47
C ARG A 119 -17.56 -16.21 6.93
N ALA A 120 -18.27 -15.43 7.72
CA ALA A 120 -18.12 -15.54 9.16
C ALA A 120 -18.37 -16.99 9.60
N GLY A 121 -17.49 -17.47 10.49
CA GLY A 121 -17.76 -18.68 11.25
C GLY A 121 -18.84 -18.42 12.31
N GLU A 122 -18.91 -19.28 13.32
CA GLU A 122 -19.92 -19.21 14.39
C GLU A 122 -19.74 -18.03 15.37
N SER A 123 -18.67 -17.25 15.24
CA SER A 123 -18.40 -16.10 16.10
C SER A 123 -19.46 -15.00 15.93
N ALA A 124 -19.77 -14.33 17.04
CA ALA A 124 -20.67 -13.17 17.03
C ALA A 124 -20.14 -12.07 16.10
N PRO A 125 -21.01 -11.43 15.28
CA PRO A 125 -20.60 -10.33 14.42
C PRO A 125 -20.02 -9.15 15.22
N GLN A 126 -18.98 -8.52 14.68
CA GLN A 126 -18.30 -7.38 15.30
C GLN A 126 -18.62 -6.07 14.55
N PRO A 127 -18.66 -4.91 15.24
CA PRO A 127 -18.76 -3.61 14.57
C PRO A 127 -17.62 -3.42 13.56
N LEU A 128 -17.94 -2.94 12.35
CA LEU A 128 -16.91 -2.53 11.38
C LEU A 128 -16.26 -1.21 11.79
N PHE A 129 -17.09 -0.26 12.22
CA PHE A 129 -16.68 1.08 12.62
C PHE A 129 -16.80 1.25 14.13
N ASP A 130 -15.99 2.14 14.68
CA ASP A 130 -16.12 2.56 16.08
C ASP A 130 -17.49 3.24 16.29
N GLY A 131 -18.20 2.87 17.35
CA GLY A 131 -19.47 3.48 17.73
C GLY A 131 -20.67 2.53 17.75
N ARG A 132 -21.87 3.08 17.58
CA ARG A 132 -23.12 2.35 17.79
C ARG A 132 -23.37 1.37 16.64
N VAL A 133 -23.68 0.12 17.00
CA VAL A 133 -24.12 -0.92 16.07
C VAL A 133 -25.46 -0.54 15.43
N PRO A 134 -25.53 -0.43 14.09
CA PRO A 134 -26.75 -0.04 13.39
C PRO A 134 -27.75 -1.20 13.22
N ALA A 135 -29.03 -0.87 13.12
CA ALA A 135 -30.13 -1.80 12.87
C ALA A 135 -31.14 -1.22 11.85
N PRO A 136 -31.47 -1.92 10.75
CA PRO A 136 -30.91 -3.21 10.33
C PRO A 136 -29.45 -3.06 9.83
N PRO A 137 -28.60 -4.09 9.99
CA PRO A 137 -27.24 -4.10 9.45
C PRO A 137 -27.23 -4.35 7.93
N ASP A 138 -26.14 -3.96 7.27
CA ASP A 138 -25.89 -4.30 5.87
C ASP A 138 -25.79 -5.83 5.67
N PRO A 139 -26.58 -6.44 4.77
CA PRO A 139 -26.63 -7.90 4.63
C PRO A 139 -25.36 -8.49 4.04
N VAL A 140 -24.63 -7.75 3.19
CA VAL A 140 -23.38 -8.24 2.58
C VAL A 140 -22.29 -8.30 3.65
N PHE A 141 -22.11 -7.22 4.41
CA PHE A 141 -21.11 -7.18 5.46
C PHE A 141 -21.44 -8.13 6.62
N LEU A 142 -22.72 -8.30 6.95
CA LEU A 142 -23.15 -9.25 7.99
C LEU A 142 -22.74 -10.70 7.66
N ARG A 143 -22.76 -11.12 6.39
CA ARG A 143 -22.29 -12.46 5.97
C ARG A 143 -20.81 -12.72 6.29
N HIS A 144 -20.03 -11.66 6.41
CA HIS A 144 -18.62 -11.69 6.80
C HIS A 144 -18.41 -11.39 8.29
N GLY A 145 -19.50 -11.32 9.07
CA GLY A 145 -19.43 -11.09 10.52
C GLY A 145 -19.15 -9.63 10.88
N LEU A 146 -19.44 -8.70 9.97
CA LEU A 146 -19.21 -7.28 10.16
C LEU A 146 -20.55 -6.54 10.28
N LEU A 147 -20.70 -5.75 11.34
CA LEU A 147 -21.86 -4.90 11.58
C LEU A 147 -21.57 -3.49 11.11
N ARG A 148 -22.28 -3.06 10.07
CA ARG A 148 -22.31 -1.67 9.59
C ARG A 148 -23.70 -1.32 9.08
N ALA A 149 -23.95 -0.04 8.89
CA ALA A 149 -25.20 0.42 8.28
C ALA A 149 -25.18 0.03 6.79
N PRO A 150 -26.36 -0.16 6.16
CA PRO A 150 -26.47 -0.39 4.73
C PRO A 150 -25.63 0.60 3.94
N VAL A 151 -24.86 0.10 2.97
CA VAL A 151 -23.99 0.96 2.17
C VAL A 151 -24.86 1.92 1.34
N ALA A 152 -24.66 3.23 1.54
CA ALA A 152 -25.32 4.29 0.79
C ALA A 152 -24.26 5.21 0.16
N LEU A 153 -23.81 4.87 -1.04
CA LEU A 153 -22.76 5.60 -1.73
C LEU A 153 -23.27 6.89 -2.36
N ARG A 154 -22.41 7.91 -2.39
CA ARG A 154 -22.72 9.21 -2.99
C ARG A 154 -22.62 9.20 -4.52
N GLY A 155 -21.91 8.25 -5.12
CA GLY A 155 -21.73 8.18 -6.57
C GLY A 155 -20.90 9.34 -7.13
N MET A 156 -20.06 9.97 -6.32
CA MET A 156 -19.34 11.20 -6.68
C MET A 156 -17.90 10.94 -7.16
N SER A 157 -17.42 9.69 -7.12
CA SER A 157 -16.10 9.34 -7.62
C SER A 157 -15.94 9.64 -9.10
N ARG A 158 -14.74 10.09 -9.46
CA ARG A 158 -14.28 10.47 -10.81
C ARG A 158 -13.18 9.52 -11.28
N PRO A 159 -12.97 9.38 -12.60
CA PRO A 159 -11.81 8.65 -13.09
C PRO A 159 -10.50 9.30 -12.63
N PRO A 160 -9.43 8.50 -12.40
CA PRO A 160 -8.10 9.04 -12.12
C PRO A 160 -7.69 10.02 -13.22
N ASN A 161 -7.26 11.22 -12.83
CA ASN A 161 -6.72 12.18 -13.79
C ASN A 161 -5.34 11.68 -14.27
N PRO A 162 -5.17 11.33 -15.56
CA PRO A 162 -3.92 10.77 -16.07
C PRO A 162 -2.78 11.80 -16.14
N THR A 163 -3.08 13.09 -16.01
CA THR A 163 -2.06 14.17 -16.05
C THR A 163 -1.44 14.45 -14.67
N LEU A 164 -1.98 13.86 -13.61
CA LEU A 164 -1.39 13.94 -12.27
C LEU A 164 -0.25 12.92 -12.16
N PRO A 165 0.99 13.34 -11.83
CA PRO A 165 2.10 12.41 -11.67
C PRO A 165 1.82 11.23 -10.71
N PRO A 166 1.14 11.40 -9.57
CA PRO A 166 0.85 10.28 -8.68
C PRO A 166 0.00 9.16 -9.33
N ASN A 167 -0.74 9.46 -10.40
CA ASN A 167 -1.66 8.54 -11.05
C ASN A 167 -1.03 7.74 -12.20
N LEU A 168 0.28 7.87 -12.46
CA LEU A 168 0.92 7.24 -13.62
C LEU A 168 0.72 5.72 -13.71
N LEU A 169 0.68 5.02 -12.58
CA LEU A 169 0.40 3.57 -12.58
C LEU A 169 -0.98 3.27 -13.17
N LEU A 170 -2.01 4.01 -12.75
CA LEU A 170 -3.37 3.81 -13.27
C LEU A 170 -3.50 4.28 -14.73
N ALA A 171 -2.84 5.38 -15.10
CA ALA A 171 -2.80 5.85 -16.47
C ALA A 171 -2.16 4.80 -17.41
N LEU A 172 -1.03 4.22 -17.00
CA LEU A 172 -0.34 3.19 -17.77
C LEU A 172 -1.17 1.90 -17.84
N ARG A 173 -1.81 1.48 -16.74
CA ARG A 173 -2.72 0.32 -16.75
C ARG A 173 -3.94 0.52 -17.65
N ALA A 174 -4.45 1.75 -17.75
CA ALA A 174 -5.52 2.07 -18.69
C ALA A 174 -5.05 2.01 -20.15
N LEU A 175 -3.79 2.35 -20.42
CA LEU A 175 -3.20 2.35 -21.76
C LEU A 175 -2.82 0.95 -22.26
N ILE A 176 -2.08 0.17 -21.44
CA ILE A 176 -1.47 -1.10 -21.87
C ILE A 176 -2.02 -2.33 -21.13
N GLY A 177 -3.06 -2.13 -20.32
CA GLY A 177 -3.70 -3.18 -19.53
C GLY A 177 -3.15 -3.32 -18.11
N VAL A 178 -3.96 -3.94 -17.25
CA VAL A 178 -3.61 -4.21 -15.84
C VAL A 178 -2.69 -5.42 -15.77
N GLY A 179 -1.40 -5.18 -15.53
CA GLY A 179 -0.39 -6.23 -15.43
C GLY A 179 0.97 -5.70 -15.02
N ALA A 180 1.83 -6.58 -14.53
CA ALA A 180 3.17 -6.30 -13.99
C ALA A 180 4.08 -5.42 -14.86
N ARG A 181 3.84 -5.36 -16.18
CA ARG A 181 4.61 -4.53 -17.12
C ARG A 181 4.55 -3.05 -16.73
N ALA A 182 3.39 -2.57 -16.26
CA ALA A 182 3.21 -1.17 -15.89
C ALA A 182 4.10 -0.78 -14.70
N GLU A 183 4.11 -1.61 -13.66
CA GLU A 183 4.94 -1.43 -12.46
C GLU A 183 6.43 -1.54 -12.81
N VAL A 184 6.82 -2.53 -13.62
CA VAL A 184 8.21 -2.69 -14.07
C VAL A 184 8.71 -1.45 -14.79
N ILE A 185 7.94 -0.93 -15.76
CA ILE A 185 8.31 0.29 -16.49
C ILE A 185 8.52 1.46 -15.53
N LEU A 186 7.58 1.68 -14.61
CA LEU A 186 7.64 2.81 -13.67
C LEU A 186 8.75 2.69 -12.63
N CYS A 187 9.03 1.48 -12.13
CA CYS A 187 10.17 1.23 -11.25
C CYS A 187 11.50 1.48 -11.97
N LEU A 188 11.65 1.01 -13.21
CA LEU A 188 12.88 1.16 -13.97
C LEU A 188 13.11 2.59 -14.47
N ALA A 189 12.05 3.30 -14.89
CA ALA A 189 12.18 4.64 -15.45
C ALA A 189 12.61 5.70 -14.42
N THR A 190 12.56 5.38 -13.12
CA THR A 190 12.84 6.31 -12.03
C THR A 190 14.02 5.88 -11.15
N GLY A 191 14.64 4.73 -11.46
CA GLY A 191 15.66 4.08 -10.63
C GLY A 191 16.89 3.61 -11.39
N PRO A 192 17.92 3.13 -10.68
CA PRO A 192 19.10 2.53 -11.30
C PRO A 192 18.76 1.16 -11.91
N ALA A 193 19.74 0.57 -12.60
CA ALA A 193 19.62 -0.83 -13.03
C ALA A 193 19.40 -1.75 -11.82
N VAL A 194 18.45 -2.69 -11.88
CA VAL A 194 18.02 -3.52 -10.74
C VAL A 194 17.88 -5.00 -11.11
N HIS A 195 18.00 -5.88 -10.12
CA HIS A 195 17.79 -7.32 -10.34
C HIS A 195 16.31 -7.68 -10.34
N ALA A 196 15.94 -8.78 -11.02
CA ALA A 196 14.56 -9.27 -11.04
C ALA A 196 14.00 -9.53 -9.63
N ALA A 197 14.81 -10.07 -8.72
CA ALA A 197 14.40 -10.30 -7.34
C ALA A 197 14.14 -9.01 -6.55
N GLU A 198 14.83 -7.93 -6.90
CA GLU A 198 14.64 -6.61 -6.29
C GLU A 198 13.36 -5.95 -6.81
N LEU A 199 13.12 -5.98 -8.13
CA LEU A 199 11.86 -5.54 -8.72
C LEU A 199 10.68 -6.31 -8.15
N ALA A 200 10.79 -7.63 -8.05
CA ALA A 200 9.77 -8.51 -7.49
C ALA A 200 9.32 -8.05 -6.10
N ARG A 201 10.29 -7.76 -5.20
CA ARG A 201 10.01 -7.22 -3.87
C ARG A 201 9.34 -5.84 -3.93
N LEU A 202 9.93 -4.89 -4.65
CA LEU A 202 9.40 -3.53 -4.78
C LEU A 202 7.97 -3.46 -5.32
N THR A 203 7.63 -4.41 -6.18
CA THR A 203 6.35 -4.45 -6.90
C THR A 203 5.40 -5.49 -6.34
N GLY A 204 5.77 -6.31 -5.35
CA GLY A 204 4.89 -7.32 -4.76
C GLY A 204 4.55 -8.48 -5.70
N TYR A 205 5.45 -8.81 -6.62
CA TYR A 205 5.33 -9.99 -7.49
C TYR A 205 6.33 -11.06 -7.07
N ARG A 206 6.08 -12.32 -7.45
CA ARG A 206 7.00 -13.42 -7.15
C ARG A 206 8.28 -13.32 -8.01
N PRO A 207 9.48 -13.56 -7.44
CA PRO A 207 10.76 -13.43 -8.17
C PRO A 207 10.85 -14.22 -9.48
N ARG A 208 10.35 -15.46 -9.50
CA ARG A 208 10.36 -16.29 -10.71
C ARG A 208 9.49 -15.71 -11.83
N SER A 209 8.31 -15.22 -11.49
CA SER A 209 7.40 -14.56 -12.46
C SER A 209 8.02 -13.29 -13.00
N MET A 210 8.65 -12.48 -12.13
CA MET A 210 9.35 -11.27 -12.54
C MET A 210 10.52 -11.56 -13.47
N GLN A 211 11.30 -12.62 -13.20
CA GLN A 211 12.42 -13.02 -14.04
C GLN A 211 12.00 -13.41 -15.46
N LEU A 212 10.92 -14.17 -15.61
CA LEU A 212 10.38 -14.55 -16.93
C LEU A 212 9.82 -13.32 -17.66
N LEU A 213 9.05 -12.49 -16.97
CA LEU A 213 8.50 -11.26 -17.51
C LEU A 213 9.59 -10.33 -18.06
N LEU A 214 10.67 -10.13 -17.30
CA LEU A 214 11.77 -9.27 -17.73
C LEU A 214 12.55 -9.84 -18.92
N GLN A 215 12.65 -11.17 -19.05
CA GLN A 215 13.23 -11.80 -20.23
C GLN A 215 12.37 -11.55 -21.48
N GLU A 216 11.04 -11.68 -21.36
CA GLU A 216 10.12 -11.33 -22.45
C GLU A 216 10.19 -9.84 -22.79
N MET A 217 10.16 -8.96 -21.78
CA MET A 217 10.19 -7.52 -22.01
C MET A 217 11.53 -7.06 -22.61
N ALA A 218 12.65 -7.75 -22.33
CA ALA A 218 13.94 -7.47 -22.97
C ALA A 218 13.91 -7.67 -24.50
N MET A 219 13.04 -8.55 -25.01
CA MET A 219 12.85 -8.73 -26.45
C MET A 219 12.29 -7.49 -27.16
N SER A 220 11.73 -6.53 -26.41
CA SER A 220 11.25 -5.25 -26.98
C SER A 220 12.38 -4.31 -27.42
N GLY A 221 13.62 -4.53 -26.95
CA GLY A 221 14.73 -3.58 -27.13
C GLY A 221 14.69 -2.37 -26.19
N HIS A 222 13.58 -2.11 -25.47
CA HIS A 222 13.46 -0.99 -24.53
C HIS A 222 13.85 -1.34 -23.08
N ILE A 223 13.81 -2.64 -22.73
CA ILE A 223 14.40 -3.12 -21.47
C ILE A 223 15.82 -3.59 -21.76
N LEU A 224 16.79 -2.84 -21.25
CA LEU A 224 18.22 -3.10 -21.44
C LEU A 224 18.74 -4.01 -20.33
N THR A 225 19.63 -4.93 -20.67
CA THR A 225 20.30 -5.81 -19.72
C THR A 225 21.75 -5.42 -19.55
N GLN A 226 22.17 -5.20 -18.30
CA GLN A 226 23.58 -5.14 -17.94
C GLN A 226 24.03 -6.54 -17.54
N GLU A 227 24.93 -7.13 -18.34
CA GLU A 227 25.54 -8.41 -17.97
C GLU A 227 26.56 -8.20 -16.84
N PRO A 228 26.58 -9.10 -15.84
CA PRO A 228 27.65 -9.08 -14.85
C PRO A 228 29.00 -9.37 -15.52
N PRO A 229 30.12 -8.88 -14.96
CA PRO A 229 31.44 -9.24 -15.46
C PRO A 229 31.63 -10.77 -15.48
N PRO A 230 32.42 -11.31 -16.43
CA PRO A 230 32.64 -12.74 -16.56
C PRO A 230 33.16 -13.32 -15.23
N ARG A 231 32.57 -14.43 -14.79
CA ARG A 231 32.94 -15.06 -13.52
C ARG A 231 34.33 -15.66 -13.60
N PRO A 232 35.11 -15.65 -12.51
CA PRO A 232 36.33 -16.43 -12.39
C PRO A 232 36.04 -17.92 -12.60
N ALA A 233 36.97 -18.62 -13.28
CA ALA A 233 36.90 -20.06 -13.45
C ALA A 233 36.79 -20.77 -12.09
N GLY A 234 35.82 -21.68 -11.93
CA GLY A 234 35.58 -22.43 -10.68
C GLY A 234 34.40 -21.96 -9.83
N SER A 235 33.69 -20.89 -10.21
CA SER A 235 32.46 -20.45 -9.52
C SER A 235 31.26 -21.36 -9.84
N THR A 236 30.67 -21.99 -8.81
CA THR A 236 29.52 -22.92 -8.92
C THR A 236 28.14 -22.27 -8.70
N GLY A 237 28.07 -20.94 -8.65
CA GLY A 237 26.83 -20.22 -8.35
C GLY A 237 25.75 -20.35 -9.44
N ARG A 238 24.48 -20.56 -9.05
CA ARG A 238 23.34 -20.56 -9.99
C ARG A 238 23.01 -19.15 -10.50
N GLY A 239 22.94 -18.98 -11.82
CA GLY A 239 22.22 -17.90 -12.49
C GLY A 239 23.05 -16.66 -12.90
N SER A 240 22.66 -16.08 -14.04
CA SER A 240 23.16 -14.79 -14.54
C SER A 240 22.58 -13.67 -13.66
N SER A 241 23.45 -12.92 -12.98
CA SER A 241 23.09 -11.77 -12.15
C SER A 241 22.78 -10.54 -13.01
N ARG A 242 21.85 -10.68 -13.96
CA ARG A 242 21.48 -9.58 -14.87
C ARG A 242 20.82 -8.47 -14.09
N ARG A 243 21.21 -7.24 -14.39
CA ARG A 243 20.47 -6.04 -13.98
C ARG A 243 19.71 -5.52 -15.19
N TYR A 244 18.51 -5.03 -14.93
CA TYR A 244 17.60 -4.50 -15.93
C TYR A 244 17.47 -3.00 -15.75
N GLN A 245 17.44 -2.25 -16.85
CA GLN A 245 17.22 -0.82 -16.86
C GLN A 245 16.41 -0.42 -18.10
N VAL A 246 15.91 0.81 -18.12
CA VAL A 246 15.34 1.44 -19.32
C VAL A 246 16.11 2.70 -19.65
N GLN A 247 16.03 3.16 -20.89
CA GLN A 247 16.47 4.50 -21.26
C GLN A 247 15.44 5.51 -20.72
N PRO A 248 15.76 6.40 -19.76
CA PRO A 248 14.74 7.26 -19.13
C PRO A 248 14.03 8.19 -20.10
N GLY A 249 14.74 8.64 -21.16
CA GLY A 249 14.20 9.53 -22.19
C GLY A 249 13.03 8.92 -22.97
N ASP A 250 13.02 7.61 -23.19
CA ASP A 250 11.98 6.90 -23.94
C ASP A 250 10.61 6.99 -23.25
N TRP A 251 10.59 7.24 -21.94
CA TRP A 251 9.40 7.23 -21.09
C TRP A 251 8.96 8.63 -20.63
N ALA A 252 9.61 9.69 -21.13
CA ALA A 252 9.29 11.07 -20.75
C ALA A 252 7.85 11.48 -21.10
N PHE A 253 7.23 10.84 -22.10
CA PHE A 253 5.85 11.06 -22.49
C PHE A 253 4.86 10.75 -21.35
N LEU A 254 5.21 9.83 -20.43
CA LEU A 254 4.36 9.47 -19.31
C LEU A 254 4.12 10.65 -18.37
N ALA A 255 5.13 11.51 -18.18
CA ALA A 255 5.03 12.67 -17.27
C ALA A 255 4.75 14.00 -18.00
N ALA A 256 4.41 13.98 -19.30
CA ALA A 256 4.19 15.18 -20.10
C ALA A 256 5.33 16.21 -19.94
N GLY A 257 6.59 15.75 -19.95
CA GLY A 257 7.77 16.59 -19.80
C GLY A 257 8.14 17.00 -18.36
N LYS A 258 7.36 16.61 -17.35
CA LYS A 258 7.72 16.77 -15.93
C LYS A 258 8.66 15.65 -15.48
N PRO A 259 9.43 15.83 -14.39
CA PRO A 259 10.18 14.73 -13.79
C PRO A 259 9.24 13.57 -13.42
N LEU A 260 9.65 12.34 -13.74
CA LEU A 260 8.89 11.16 -13.36
C LEU A 260 8.85 11.02 -11.82
N PRO A 261 7.66 10.81 -11.23
CA PRO A 261 7.54 10.51 -9.81
C PRO A 261 8.17 9.15 -9.51
N LYS A 262 8.84 9.04 -8.37
CA LYS A 262 9.52 7.80 -7.98
C LYS A 262 8.51 6.74 -7.55
N TRP A 263 8.81 5.49 -7.87
CA TRP A 263 8.17 4.36 -7.20
C TRP A 263 8.48 4.39 -5.70
N MET A 264 7.50 4.04 -4.88
CA MET A 264 7.63 4.07 -3.43
C MET A 264 7.19 2.72 -2.84
N PRO A 265 7.90 2.19 -1.84
CA PRO A 265 7.50 0.97 -1.15
C PRO A 265 6.33 1.25 -0.19
N TRP A 266 5.14 1.49 -0.75
CA TRP A 266 3.94 1.79 0.02
C TRP A 266 3.54 0.65 0.94
N THR A 267 3.72 -0.61 0.51
CA THR A 267 3.36 -1.77 1.33
C THR A 267 4.16 -1.82 2.65
N PRO A 268 5.50 -1.77 2.64
CA PRO A 268 6.28 -1.64 3.87
C PRO A 268 5.90 -0.44 4.72
N LEU A 269 5.69 0.74 4.12
CA LEU A 269 5.29 1.93 4.86
C LEU A 269 3.97 1.73 5.59
N TRP A 270 2.92 1.30 4.88
CA TRP A 270 1.62 1.06 5.49
C TRP A 270 1.67 -0.04 6.53
N ARG A 271 2.48 -1.08 6.32
CA ARG A 271 2.67 -2.14 7.33
C ARG A 271 3.25 -1.58 8.62
N VAL A 272 4.31 -0.77 8.53
CA VAL A 272 4.90 -0.10 9.70
C VAL A 272 3.88 0.78 10.40
N VAL A 273 3.14 1.62 9.65
CA VAL A 273 2.13 2.52 10.21
C VAL A 273 1.05 1.74 10.97
N LEU A 274 0.50 0.68 10.36
CA LEU A 274 -0.55 -0.13 10.97
C LEU A 274 -0.06 -0.92 12.19
N GLU A 275 1.16 -1.47 12.13
CA GLU A 275 1.78 -2.15 13.28
C GLU A 275 2.04 -1.18 14.44
N ILE A 276 2.45 0.06 14.17
CA ILE A 276 2.59 1.10 15.18
C ILE A 276 1.23 1.40 15.83
N LEU A 277 0.19 1.60 15.03
CA LEU A 277 -1.16 1.90 15.54
C LEU A 277 -1.73 0.76 16.39
N ASP A 278 -1.50 -0.51 16.00
CA ASP A 278 -1.86 -1.68 16.81
C ASP A 278 -1.01 -1.80 18.07
N ALA A 279 0.30 -1.56 17.96
CA ALA A 279 1.23 -1.68 19.07
C ALA A 279 0.88 -0.69 20.20
N LEU A 280 0.44 0.52 19.84
CA LEU A 280 0.01 1.58 20.76
C LEU A 280 -1.32 1.28 21.49
N GLY A 281 -2.02 0.19 21.17
CA GLY A 281 -3.17 -0.34 21.93
C GLY A 281 -4.46 0.47 21.80
N GLN A 282 -5.56 -0.06 22.35
CA GLN A 282 -6.84 0.66 22.45
C GLN A 282 -6.87 1.58 23.68
N ALA A 283 -7.58 2.71 23.59
CA ALA A 283 -7.81 3.58 24.73
C ALA A 283 -8.50 2.79 25.86
N GLY A 284 -7.86 2.67 27.03
CA GLY A 284 -8.38 1.93 28.18
C GLY A 284 -7.73 0.57 28.47
N ALA A 285 -6.90 0.05 27.57
CA ALA A 285 -6.03 -1.09 27.89
C ALA A 285 -4.84 -0.59 28.73
N SER A 286 -4.42 -1.34 29.77
CA SER A 286 -3.23 -1.01 30.56
C SER A 286 -2.04 -0.75 29.61
N PRO A 287 -1.29 0.35 29.79
CA PRO A 287 -0.20 0.69 28.89
C PRO A 287 0.75 -0.50 28.76
N ARG A 288 0.92 -1.01 27.53
CA ARG A 288 1.92 -2.04 27.26
C ARG A 288 3.26 -1.50 27.76
N ASN A 289 4.00 -2.32 28.50
CA ASN A 289 5.33 -1.98 28.99
C ASN A 289 6.15 -1.35 27.83
N PRO A 290 6.74 -0.14 27.99
CA PRO A 290 7.50 0.53 26.94
C PRO A 290 8.56 -0.35 26.27
N ALA A 291 9.13 -1.31 27.00
CA ALA A 291 10.04 -2.30 26.46
C ALA A 291 9.39 -3.22 25.41
N ILE A 292 8.16 -3.69 25.65
CA ILE A 292 7.39 -4.53 24.73
C ILE A 292 7.02 -3.74 23.47
N LEU A 293 6.59 -2.49 23.64
CA LEU A 293 6.30 -1.59 22.53
C LEU A 293 7.55 -1.37 21.67
N SER A 294 8.67 -0.99 22.30
CA SER A 294 9.97 -0.83 21.60
C SER A 294 10.41 -2.11 20.88
N SER A 295 10.27 -3.28 21.51
CA SER A 295 10.65 -4.55 20.88
C SER A 295 9.84 -4.82 19.61
N ARG A 296 8.50 -4.71 19.67
CA ARG A 296 7.64 -4.88 18.49
C ARG A 296 7.99 -3.90 17.37
N LEU A 297 8.23 -2.64 17.71
CA LEU A 297 8.64 -1.63 16.74
C LEU A 297 9.96 -1.99 16.06
N ARG A 298 10.94 -2.51 16.81
CA ARG A 298 12.21 -2.96 16.23
C ARG A 298 12.03 -4.16 15.32
N ASP A 299 11.19 -5.12 15.68
CA ASP A 299 10.92 -6.29 14.83
C ASP A 299 10.25 -5.88 13.51
N THR A 300 9.29 -4.95 13.60
CA THR A 300 8.66 -4.28 12.45
C THR A 300 9.71 -3.62 11.53
N PHE A 301 10.59 -2.78 12.09
CA PHE A 301 11.63 -2.12 11.31
C PHE A 301 12.73 -3.08 10.84
N ALA A 302 13.04 -4.16 11.55
CA ALA A 302 13.99 -5.16 11.08
C ALA A 302 13.43 -5.90 9.86
N THR A 303 12.13 -6.18 9.85
CA THR A 303 11.45 -6.87 8.75
C THR A 303 11.29 -5.96 7.52
N GLN A 304 10.91 -4.70 7.72
CA GLN A 304 10.58 -3.76 6.64
C GLN A 304 11.73 -2.80 6.28
N GLY A 305 12.77 -2.74 7.11
CA GLY A 305 13.76 -1.66 7.11
C GLY A 305 14.65 -1.64 5.89
N GLN A 306 14.94 -2.80 5.27
CA GLN A 306 15.75 -2.82 4.05
C GLN A 306 15.08 -2.06 2.90
N GLU A 307 13.77 -2.22 2.74
CA GLU A 307 13.01 -1.58 1.65
C GLU A 307 12.78 -0.10 1.95
N LEU A 308 12.49 0.24 3.20
CA LEU A 308 12.40 1.62 3.65
C LEU A 308 13.75 2.35 3.53
N ALA A 309 14.86 1.68 3.80
CA ALA A 309 16.21 2.23 3.64
C ALA A 309 16.51 2.50 2.17
N ALA A 310 16.23 1.54 1.29
CA ALA A 310 16.44 1.67 -0.16
C ALA A 310 15.62 2.82 -0.75
N ALA A 311 14.44 3.10 -0.21
CA ALA A 311 13.61 4.24 -0.60
C ALA A 311 13.97 5.57 0.08
N GLY A 312 14.99 5.59 0.94
CA GLY A 312 15.39 6.79 1.69
C GLY A 312 14.35 7.24 2.73
N LEU A 313 13.51 6.33 3.20
CA LEU A 313 12.45 6.62 4.17
C LEU A 313 12.91 6.45 5.62
N LEU A 314 13.88 5.59 5.91
CA LEU A 314 14.42 5.46 7.28
C LEU A 314 14.93 6.80 7.88
N PRO A 315 15.65 7.66 7.13
CA PRO A 315 16.04 8.98 7.63
C PRO A 315 14.87 9.87 8.04
N LEU A 316 13.69 9.71 7.44
CA LEU A 316 12.50 10.49 7.81
C LEU A 316 11.98 10.13 9.22
N PHE A 317 12.28 8.91 9.67
CA PHE A 317 11.89 8.43 10.99
C PHE A 317 12.99 8.66 12.05
N ASP A 318 14.18 9.12 11.64
CA ASP A 318 15.35 9.37 12.50
C ASP A 318 15.66 8.21 13.47
N LEU A 319 15.49 6.98 12.98
CA LEU A 319 15.58 5.78 13.81
C LEU A 319 17.03 5.38 14.05
N ARG A 320 17.47 5.51 15.30
CA ARG A 320 18.73 4.93 15.76
C ARG A 320 18.50 3.54 16.31
N SER A 321 19.03 2.51 15.63
CA SER A 321 18.90 1.11 16.04
C SER A 321 19.47 0.83 17.43
N SER A 322 20.39 1.66 17.94
CA SER A 322 20.99 1.56 19.27
C SER A 322 20.31 2.39 20.36
N ALA A 323 19.32 3.23 20.03
CA ALA A 323 18.63 4.07 21.02
C ALA A 323 17.92 3.23 22.09
N PRO A 324 17.79 3.67 23.35
CA PRO A 324 16.90 3.06 24.33
C PRO A 324 15.44 3.01 23.86
N GLY A 325 14.64 2.09 24.41
CA GLY A 325 13.24 1.91 23.99
C GLY A 325 12.34 3.13 24.18
N SER A 326 12.55 3.90 25.26
CA SER A 326 11.84 5.16 25.51
C SER A 326 12.18 6.23 24.49
N GLU A 327 13.47 6.36 24.13
CA GLU A 327 13.95 7.30 23.11
C GLU A 327 13.36 6.94 21.73
N LEU A 328 13.34 5.65 21.37
CA LEU A 328 12.74 5.18 20.12
C LEU A 328 11.27 5.63 19.98
N ILE A 329 10.48 5.45 21.05
CA ILE A 329 9.06 5.83 21.07
C ILE A 329 8.92 7.35 20.98
N ALA A 330 9.74 8.12 21.70
CA ALA A 330 9.70 9.58 21.67
C ALA A 330 10.05 10.13 20.28
N THR A 331 11.12 9.62 19.64
CA THR A 331 11.52 10.00 18.29
C THR A 331 10.43 9.71 17.27
N LEU A 332 9.82 8.52 17.32
CA LEU A 332 8.69 8.19 16.45
C LEU A 332 7.48 9.09 16.70
N ALA A 333 7.20 9.42 17.96
CA ALA A 333 6.09 10.30 18.32
C ALA A 333 6.23 11.73 17.84
N GLU A 334 7.46 12.19 17.66
CA GLU A 334 7.80 13.49 17.10
C GLU A 334 7.82 13.46 15.56
N ARG A 335 8.45 12.44 14.97
CA ARG A 335 8.80 12.44 13.54
C ARG A 335 7.76 11.80 12.64
N LEU A 336 7.13 10.71 13.06
CA LEU A 336 6.28 9.91 12.18
C LEU A 336 5.07 10.68 11.64
N PRO A 337 4.27 11.41 12.44
CA PRO A 337 3.15 12.18 11.91
C PRO A 337 3.59 13.22 10.86
N GLY A 338 4.69 13.93 11.11
CA GLY A 338 5.24 14.91 10.17
C GLY A 338 5.78 14.26 8.90
N ALA A 339 6.44 13.10 9.02
CA ALA A 339 6.91 12.33 7.87
C ALA A 339 5.75 11.86 6.99
N LEU A 340 4.65 11.38 7.57
CA LEU A 340 3.44 11.01 6.82
C LEU A 340 2.78 12.21 6.14
N GLY A 341 2.77 13.38 6.79
CA GLY A 341 2.28 14.62 6.19
C GLY A 341 3.11 15.14 5.01
N ALA A 342 4.40 14.82 4.97
CA ALA A 342 5.32 15.24 3.90
C ALA A 342 5.30 14.31 2.66
N LEU A 343 4.76 13.10 2.80
CA LEU A 343 4.58 12.12 1.72
C LEU A 343 3.31 12.41 0.93
#